data_AF-A0A3M1Z7J7-F1
#
_entry.id   AF-A0A3M1Z7J7-F1
#
_cell.length_a   1.000
_cell.length_b   1.000
_cell.length_c   1.000
_cell.angle_alpha   90.00
_cell.angle_beta   90.00
_cell.angle_gamma   90.00
#
_symmetry.space_group_name_H-M   'P 1'
#
loop_
_entity.id
_entity.type
_entity.pdbx_description
1 polymer ?
#
loop_
_entity_poly.entity_id
_entity_poly.type
_entity_poly.pdbx_seq_one_letter_code
_entity_poly.pdbx_strand_id
1 'polypeptide(L)'
;NLAEAVLDLADGGPLRTEIILEQIGGLGESHISLQVFSLNYAMSKDDRFDEVGPTGEVLWYLRRMEPEDVQQMPAVLRYTPIDYDTSLILPPMKRIETELADELSSFDIAEGVQQATITLIYPHRRAGTLPLNHKIRNLFPSARKSRRIWFTLVDAQDGEMYDGWVVPEGKYVAGLDAIYTKYQVPVGAYITIKRGDKPDQIIVDCHTHRPHSEWVNVLELNDNQINFKTTRRNISTEFDDLMVVGIDDLASVDAFVQSNHHQRRTLVALLKMIIPPLSKLSVQGSVHIKTIYSVMNILRRCPPGPIMATLQANPDFESPNGEYWKLAE
;
A
#
# COMPACT_ATOMS: atom_id res chain seq x y z
N ASN A 1 -24.69 9.72 24.65
CA ASN A 1 -23.67 10.78 24.83
C ASN A 1 -23.87 11.78 23.70
N LEU A 2 -23.98 13.09 23.97
CA LEU A 2 -24.35 14.08 22.93
C LEU A 2 -23.28 14.22 21.84
N ALA A 3 -22.00 14.22 22.21
CA ALA A 3 -20.89 14.30 21.25
C ALA A 3 -20.86 13.11 20.27
N GLU A 4 -21.19 11.91 20.77
CA GLU A 4 -21.31 10.72 19.93
C GLU A 4 -22.47 10.84 18.93
N ALA A 5 -23.62 11.37 19.34
CA ALA A 5 -24.74 11.59 18.42
C ALA A 5 -24.39 12.62 17.34
N VAL A 6 -23.64 13.68 17.68
CA VAL A 6 -23.17 14.67 16.70
C VAL A 6 -22.24 14.05 15.67
N LEU A 7 -21.28 13.23 16.09
CA LEU A 7 -20.39 12.54 15.15
C LEU A 7 -21.12 11.47 14.33
N ASP A 8 -22.10 10.77 14.91
CA ASP A 8 -22.90 9.77 14.21
C ASP A 8 -23.74 10.41 13.08
N LEU A 9 -24.28 11.61 13.33
CA LEU A 9 -24.97 12.44 12.33
C LEU A 9 -24.03 13.00 11.25
N ALA A 10 -22.73 13.00 11.50
CA ALA A 10 -21.68 13.43 10.57
C ALA A 10 -20.92 12.23 9.96
N ASP A 11 -21.59 11.08 9.82
CA ASP A 11 -21.05 9.84 9.26
C ASP A 11 -19.74 9.37 9.92
N GLY A 12 -19.60 9.64 11.22
CA GLY A 12 -18.43 9.31 12.02
C GLY A 12 -17.46 10.48 12.22
N GLY A 13 -17.50 11.53 11.40
CA GLY A 13 -16.59 12.67 11.42
C GLY A 13 -15.68 12.74 10.19
N PRO A 14 -14.47 13.36 10.28
CA PRO A 14 -13.91 14.00 11.47
C PRO A 14 -14.52 15.39 11.74
N LEU A 15 -14.67 15.74 13.02
CA LEU A 15 -15.10 17.08 13.44
C LEU A 15 -14.13 17.73 14.42
N ARG A 16 -14.00 19.05 14.33
CA ARG A 16 -13.33 19.87 15.35
C ARG A 16 -14.19 19.97 16.61
N THR A 17 -13.54 20.07 17.76
CA THR A 17 -14.19 20.13 19.07
C THR A 17 -15.13 21.32 19.20
N GLU A 18 -14.80 22.46 18.59
CA GLU A 18 -15.63 23.65 18.55
C GLU A 18 -16.97 23.39 17.85
N ILE A 19 -16.96 22.64 16.74
CA ILE A 19 -18.18 22.28 16.00
C ILE A 19 -19.04 21.35 16.85
N ILE A 20 -18.42 20.37 17.52
CA ILE A 20 -19.15 19.46 18.42
C ILE A 20 -19.79 20.26 19.56
N LEU A 21 -19.08 21.20 20.17
CA LEU A 21 -19.60 22.05 21.24
C LEU A 21 -20.78 22.91 20.80
N GLU A 22 -20.70 23.50 19.60
CA GLU A 22 -21.78 24.28 19.02
C GLU A 22 -23.06 23.45 18.87
N GLN A 23 -22.95 22.23 18.35
CA GLN A 23 -24.08 21.34 18.14
C GLN A 23 -24.72 20.82 19.44
N ILE A 24 -23.94 20.64 20.51
CA ILE A 24 -24.48 20.19 21.81
C ILE A 24 -24.97 21.33 22.71
N GLY A 25 -24.77 22.60 22.30
CA GLY A 25 -25.16 23.78 23.08
C GLY A 25 -24.17 24.17 24.19
N GLY A 26 -22.92 23.74 24.08
CA GLY A 26 -21.86 23.99 25.07
C GLY A 26 -21.95 23.12 26.32
N LEU A 27 -20.96 23.28 27.22
CA LEU A 27 -20.82 22.56 28.49
C LEU A 27 -21.08 23.46 29.71
N GLY A 28 -21.77 24.58 29.52
CA GLY A 28 -22.12 25.55 30.57
C GLY A 28 -21.64 26.98 30.28
N GLU A 29 -21.46 27.77 31.34
CA GLU A 29 -21.14 29.22 31.25
C GLU A 29 -19.63 29.53 31.23
N SER A 30 -18.78 28.50 31.27
CA SER A 30 -17.32 28.69 31.24
C SER A 30 -16.85 29.26 29.89
N HIS A 31 -15.70 29.92 29.88
CA HIS A 31 -15.10 30.39 28.62
C HIS A 31 -14.88 29.24 27.62
N ILE A 32 -15.11 29.49 26.33
CA ILE A 32 -15.12 28.45 25.28
C ILE A 32 -13.82 27.62 25.24
N SER A 33 -12.67 28.25 25.48
CA SER A 33 -11.38 27.55 25.51
C SER A 33 -11.30 26.49 26.61
N LEU A 34 -11.93 26.73 27.77
CA LEU A 34 -11.99 25.76 28.85
C LEU A 34 -12.95 24.62 28.48
N GLN A 35 -14.07 24.93 27.83
CA GLN A 35 -14.99 23.90 27.34
C GLN A 35 -14.35 22.99 26.29
N VAL A 36 -13.61 23.57 25.33
CA VAL A 36 -12.83 22.82 24.32
C VAL A 36 -11.82 21.92 25.01
N PHE A 37 -11.04 22.44 25.96
CA PHE A 37 -10.08 21.65 26.71
C PHE A 37 -10.74 20.50 27.46
N SER A 38 -11.84 20.76 28.17
CA SER A 38 -12.57 19.76 28.94
C SER A 38 -13.17 18.67 28.04
N LEU A 39 -13.75 19.04 26.90
CA LEU A 39 -14.32 18.07 25.96
C LEU A 39 -13.23 17.21 25.32
N ASN A 40 -12.13 17.83 24.86
CA ASN A 40 -10.97 17.10 24.34
C ASN A 40 -10.43 16.10 25.36
N TYR A 41 -10.28 16.53 26.60
CA TYR A 41 -9.80 15.65 27.67
C TYR A 41 -10.77 14.48 27.89
N ALA A 42 -12.08 14.74 27.98
CA ALA A 42 -13.08 13.70 28.19
C ALA A 42 -13.13 12.69 27.03
N MET A 43 -13.12 13.17 25.77
CA MET A 43 -13.13 12.30 24.59
C MET A 43 -11.84 11.49 24.46
N SER A 44 -10.68 12.07 24.80
CA SER A 44 -9.40 11.34 24.79
C SER A 44 -9.31 10.18 25.79
N LYS A 45 -10.25 10.10 26.74
CA LYS A 45 -10.34 9.05 27.77
C LYS A 45 -11.41 8.00 27.47
N ASP A 46 -12.17 8.18 26.39
CA ASP A 46 -13.29 7.32 26.03
C ASP A 46 -12.99 6.62 24.71
N ASP A 47 -12.91 5.28 24.75
CA ASP A 47 -12.46 4.45 23.63
C ASP A 47 -13.39 4.50 22.39
N ARG A 48 -14.57 5.10 22.51
CA ARG A 48 -15.50 5.30 21.38
C ARG A 48 -15.02 6.37 20.41
N PHE A 49 -14.19 7.31 20.86
CA PHE A 49 -13.66 8.39 20.05
C PHE A 49 -12.19 8.14 19.71
N ASP A 50 -11.79 8.47 18.49
CA ASP A 50 -10.39 8.51 18.08
C ASP A 50 -10.00 9.95 17.73
N GLU A 51 -8.82 10.37 18.18
CA GLU A 51 -8.22 11.64 17.79
C GLU A 51 -7.44 11.36 16.50
N VAL A 52 -7.92 11.90 15.37
CA VAL A 52 -7.41 11.58 14.03
C VAL A 52 -6.72 12.76 13.36
N GLY A 53 -6.59 13.87 14.09
CA GLY A 53 -6.01 15.10 13.56
C GLY A 53 -4.49 15.02 13.35
N PRO A 54 -3.95 15.75 12.36
CA PRO A 54 -2.52 15.94 12.20
C PRO A 54 -1.94 16.79 13.34
N THR A 55 -0.61 16.85 13.45
CA THR A 55 0.06 17.65 14.48
C THR A 55 -0.40 19.10 14.47
N GLY A 56 -0.97 19.54 15.60
CA GLY A 56 -1.47 20.90 15.79
C GLY A 56 -2.97 21.05 15.60
N GLU A 57 -3.67 20.03 15.12
CA GLU A 57 -5.13 20.02 14.96
C GLU A 57 -5.75 18.87 15.73
N VAL A 58 -6.87 19.15 16.42
CA VAL A 58 -7.66 18.11 17.10
C VAL A 58 -8.92 17.86 16.29
N LEU A 59 -8.98 16.67 15.71
CA LEU A 59 -10.12 16.16 14.96
C LEU A 59 -10.60 14.87 15.62
N TRP A 60 -11.90 14.78 15.85
CA TRP A 60 -12.52 13.63 16.48
C TRP A 60 -13.29 12.81 15.48
N TYR A 61 -13.13 11.49 15.57
CA TYR A 61 -13.86 10.52 14.76
C TYR A 61 -14.50 9.46 15.66
N LEU A 62 -15.62 8.86 15.23
CA LEU A 62 -16.19 7.69 15.90
C LEU A 62 -15.48 6.43 15.47
N ARG A 63 -14.79 5.80 16.43
CA ARG A 63 -13.93 4.65 16.15
C ARG A 63 -14.64 3.48 15.46
N ARG A 64 -15.92 3.25 15.77
CA ARG A 64 -16.73 2.18 15.15
C ARG A 64 -17.03 2.42 13.67
N MET A 65 -16.98 3.68 13.23
CA MET A 65 -17.31 4.10 11.87
C MET A 65 -16.07 4.32 11.01
N GLU A 66 -14.86 4.15 11.58
CA GLU A 66 -13.62 4.17 10.79
C GLU A 66 -13.72 3.12 9.67
N PRO A 67 -13.15 3.39 8.48
CA PRO A 67 -13.07 2.38 7.43
C PRO A 67 -12.41 1.07 7.92
N GLU A 68 -12.86 -0.07 7.38
CA GLU A 68 -12.38 -1.39 7.83
C GLU A 68 -10.87 -1.55 7.69
N ASP A 69 -10.31 -1.04 6.60
CA ASP A 69 -8.87 -1.03 6.29
C ASP A 69 -8.06 -0.07 7.17
N VAL A 70 -8.71 0.81 7.94
CA VAL A 70 -8.09 1.67 8.98
C VAL A 70 -8.17 0.99 10.34
N GLN A 71 -9.27 0.30 10.62
CA GLN A 71 -9.45 -0.46 11.86
C GLN A 71 -8.53 -1.68 11.91
N GLN A 72 -8.40 -2.39 10.78
CA GLN A 72 -7.65 -3.63 10.68
C GLN A 72 -6.78 -3.65 9.42
N MET A 73 -5.52 -4.08 9.59
CA MET A 73 -4.62 -4.26 8.47
C MET A 73 -5.20 -5.29 7.47
N PRO A 74 -5.39 -4.90 6.19
CA PRO A 74 -5.84 -5.80 5.13
C PRO A 74 -5.01 -7.08 5.07
N ALA A 75 -5.68 -8.23 4.91
CA ALA A 75 -5.02 -9.55 4.95
C ALA A 75 -3.88 -9.69 3.92
N VAL A 76 -4.04 -9.09 2.74
CA VAL A 76 -3.04 -9.11 1.66
C VAL A 76 -1.77 -8.33 1.99
N LEU A 77 -1.81 -7.40 2.94
CA LEU A 77 -0.63 -6.64 3.40
C LEU A 77 0.12 -7.36 4.54
N ARG A 78 -0.48 -8.38 5.17
CA ARG A 78 0.11 -9.03 6.34
C ARG A 78 1.36 -9.82 5.94
N TYR A 79 2.50 -9.42 6.51
CA TYR A 79 3.78 -10.08 6.32
C TYR A 79 4.23 -10.80 7.58
N THR A 80 4.69 -12.04 7.43
CA THR A 80 5.41 -12.76 8.48
C THR A 80 6.91 -12.63 8.20
N PRO A 81 7.69 -11.96 9.09
CA PRO A 81 9.13 -11.77 8.90
C PRO A 81 9.87 -13.06 8.59
N ILE A 82 10.74 -12.99 7.59
CA ILE A 82 11.67 -14.05 7.19
C ILE A 82 13.06 -13.53 7.49
N ASP A 83 13.80 -14.22 8.35
CA ASP A 83 15.21 -13.91 8.61
C ASP A 83 16.06 -14.30 7.40
N TYR A 84 17.00 -13.43 7.04
CA TYR A 84 17.94 -13.67 5.94
C TYR A 84 19.26 -12.97 6.20
N ASP A 85 20.32 -13.46 5.57
CA ASP A 85 21.63 -12.83 5.62
C ASP A 85 21.71 -11.69 4.58
N THR A 86 21.85 -10.46 5.07
CA THR A 86 21.97 -9.26 4.22
C THR A 86 23.29 -9.20 3.46
N SER A 87 24.29 -10.00 3.85
CA SER A 87 25.57 -10.13 3.13
C SER A 87 25.41 -10.75 1.75
N LEU A 88 24.32 -11.51 1.54
CA LEU A 88 23.98 -12.15 0.27
C LEU A 88 23.37 -11.18 -0.75
N ILE A 89 23.00 -9.97 -0.35
CA ILE A 89 22.40 -8.99 -1.27
C ILE A 89 23.52 -8.32 -2.06
N LEU A 90 23.66 -8.70 -3.34
CA LEU A 90 24.70 -8.17 -4.23
C LEU A 90 24.46 -6.68 -4.55
N PRO A 91 25.50 -5.91 -4.97
CA PRO A 91 25.34 -4.49 -5.28
C PRO A 91 24.24 -4.15 -6.31
N PRO A 92 24.05 -4.91 -7.42
CA PRO A 92 22.93 -4.68 -8.33
C PRO A 92 21.56 -4.89 -7.65
N MET A 93 21.44 -5.91 -6.79
CA MET A 93 20.21 -6.17 -6.03
C MET A 93 19.86 -5.03 -5.08
N LYS A 94 20.86 -4.42 -4.40
CA LYS A 94 20.64 -3.26 -3.51
C LYS A 94 20.08 -2.05 -4.25
N ARG A 95 20.49 -1.84 -5.51
CA ARG A 95 19.94 -0.76 -6.36
C ARG A 95 18.47 -1.04 -6.64
N ILE A 96 18.15 -2.27 -7.05
CA ILE A 96 16.76 -2.68 -7.33
C ILE A 96 15.90 -2.63 -6.06
N GLU A 97 16.44 -3.00 -4.90
CA GLU A 97 15.74 -2.91 -3.61
C GLU A 97 15.36 -1.45 -3.30
N THR A 98 16.30 -0.53 -3.49
CA THR A 98 16.08 0.92 -3.32
C THR A 98 15.06 1.46 -4.34
N GLU A 99 15.12 0.99 -5.58
CA GLU A 99 14.17 1.38 -6.64
C GLU A 99 12.74 0.94 -6.29
N LEU A 100 12.57 -0.34 -5.95
CA LEU A 100 11.28 -0.92 -5.55
C LEU A 100 10.68 -0.21 -4.34
N ALA A 101 11.52 0.28 -3.42
CA ALA A 101 11.12 1.07 -2.27
C ALA A 101 9.93 0.46 -1.51
N ASP A 102 10.01 -0.84 -1.24
CA ASP A 102 9.02 -1.57 -0.44
C ASP A 102 8.95 -0.99 0.98
N GLU A 103 7.76 -0.82 1.54
CA GLU A 103 7.52 -0.25 2.88
C GLU A 103 8.03 -1.13 4.03
N LEU A 104 8.24 -2.42 3.78
CA LEU A 104 8.80 -3.38 4.72
C LEU A 104 10.33 -3.44 4.65
N SER A 105 10.97 -2.88 3.62
CA SER A 105 12.42 -2.73 3.56
C SER A 105 12.92 -1.62 4.49
N SER A 106 14.14 -1.80 5.01
CA SER A 106 14.77 -0.88 5.97
C SER A 106 15.59 0.17 5.23
N PHE A 107 15.00 1.34 5.01
CA PHE A 107 15.66 2.49 4.40
C PHE A 107 15.45 3.76 5.24
N ASP A 108 16.42 4.67 5.16
CA ASP A 108 16.28 6.01 5.72
C ASP A 108 15.22 6.80 4.95
N ILE A 109 14.42 7.56 5.68
CA ILE A 109 13.33 8.34 5.11
C ILE A 109 13.91 9.53 4.33
N ALA A 110 13.44 9.73 3.10
CA ALA A 110 13.87 10.85 2.28
C ALA A 110 13.37 12.18 2.86
N GLU A 111 14.28 13.10 3.15
CA GLU A 111 13.97 14.42 3.70
C GLU A 111 13.81 15.49 2.60
N GLY A 112 13.04 16.56 2.89
CA GLY A 112 12.92 17.72 2.01
C GLY A 112 12.16 17.49 0.69
N VAL A 113 11.56 16.31 0.51
CA VAL A 113 10.83 15.93 -0.69
C VAL A 113 9.46 16.64 -0.74
N GLN A 114 9.10 17.23 -1.89
CA GLN A 114 7.78 17.84 -2.14
C GLN A 114 6.87 16.95 -3.00
N GLN A 115 7.48 16.03 -3.75
CA GLN A 115 6.79 15.03 -4.55
C GLN A 115 7.65 13.78 -4.69
N ALA A 116 7.03 12.62 -4.76
CA ALA A 116 7.72 11.37 -5.07
C ALA A 116 6.80 10.41 -5.82
N THR A 117 7.43 9.61 -6.68
CA THR A 117 6.77 8.58 -7.49
C THR A 117 7.13 7.21 -6.95
N ILE A 118 6.13 6.33 -6.86
CA ILE A 118 6.30 4.94 -6.47
C ILE A 118 5.69 4.02 -7.52
N THR A 119 6.10 2.76 -7.49
CA THR A 119 5.49 1.70 -8.30
C THR A 119 4.48 0.93 -7.45
N LEU A 120 3.23 0.88 -7.87
CA LEU A 120 2.14 0.24 -7.13
C LEU A 120 2.27 -1.29 -7.16
N ILE A 121 2.37 -1.92 -5.99
CA ILE A 121 2.44 -3.38 -5.87
C ILE A 121 1.04 -4.00 -5.69
N TYR A 122 0.91 -5.28 -6.05
CA TYR A 122 -0.38 -6.00 -6.00
C TYR A 122 -1.10 -5.90 -4.64
N PRO A 123 -0.46 -6.12 -3.48
CA PRO A 123 -1.13 -6.05 -2.18
C PRO A 123 -1.83 -4.71 -1.93
N HIS A 124 -1.15 -3.61 -2.29
CA HIS A 124 -1.67 -2.26 -2.14
C HIS A 124 -2.78 -1.95 -3.14
N ARG A 125 -2.60 -2.33 -4.40
CA ARG A 125 -3.64 -2.25 -5.43
C ARG A 125 -4.91 -3.00 -5.00
N ARG A 126 -4.77 -4.24 -4.50
CA ARG A 126 -5.87 -5.11 -4.10
C ARG A 126 -6.62 -4.59 -2.89
N ALA A 127 -5.92 -3.91 -1.98
CA ALA A 127 -6.50 -3.36 -0.76
C ALA A 127 -6.98 -1.90 -0.91
N GLY A 128 -6.79 -1.24 -2.06
CA GLY A 128 -7.12 0.18 -2.20
C GLY A 128 -6.25 1.09 -1.31
N THR A 129 -4.99 0.69 -1.10
CA THR A 129 -4.05 1.38 -0.21
C THR A 129 -2.77 1.78 -0.97
N LEU A 130 -1.96 2.63 -0.35
CA LEU A 130 -0.64 3.06 -0.85
C LEU A 130 0.44 2.69 0.18
N PRO A 131 1.62 2.19 -0.24
CA PRO A 131 2.72 1.87 0.69
C PRO A 131 3.32 3.15 1.28
N LEU A 132 3.36 3.26 2.61
CA LEU A 132 4.02 4.38 3.31
C LEU A 132 5.53 4.12 3.43
N ASN A 133 6.19 4.08 2.28
CA ASN A 133 7.62 3.79 2.16
C ASN A 133 8.52 5.01 2.41
N HIS A 134 9.83 4.79 2.37
CA HIS A 134 10.84 5.80 2.66
C HIS A 134 10.83 7.00 1.70
N LYS A 135 10.30 6.87 0.47
CA LYS A 135 10.24 7.94 -0.53
C LYS A 135 9.09 8.92 -0.26
N ILE A 136 7.94 8.41 0.19
CA ILE A 136 6.71 9.22 0.29
C ILE A 136 6.30 9.51 1.74
N ARG A 137 6.84 8.81 2.74
CA ARG A 137 6.40 8.94 4.15
C ARG A 137 6.38 10.38 4.65
N ASN A 138 7.38 11.19 4.29
CA ASN A 138 7.46 12.59 4.71
C ASN A 138 6.48 13.52 3.98
N LEU A 139 5.82 13.06 2.91
CA LEU A 139 4.79 13.84 2.22
C LEU A 139 3.49 13.85 3.02
N PHE A 140 3.20 12.79 3.76
CA PHE A 140 1.99 12.64 4.55
C PHE A 140 2.07 13.36 5.90
N PRO A 141 0.91 13.79 6.45
CA PRO A 141 0.87 14.38 7.77
C PRO A 141 1.33 13.38 8.85
N SER A 142 1.92 13.93 9.92
CA SER A 142 2.33 13.17 11.10
C SER A 142 1.57 13.66 12.34
N ALA A 143 1.40 12.78 13.32
CA ALA A 143 0.75 13.07 14.58
C ALA A 143 1.60 12.60 15.75
N ARG A 144 1.55 13.32 16.87
CA ARG A 144 2.28 12.96 18.09
C ARG A 144 1.57 11.91 18.95
N LYS A 145 0.24 11.86 18.88
CA LYS A 145 -0.61 11.01 19.74
C LYS A 145 -1.53 10.12 18.93
N SER A 146 -2.10 10.64 17.85
CA SER A 146 -3.03 9.95 16.96
C SER A 146 -2.37 8.72 16.35
N ARG A 147 -3.05 7.57 16.46
CA ARG A 147 -2.57 6.30 15.87
C ARG A 147 -2.87 6.20 14.39
N ARG A 148 -3.90 6.92 13.95
CA ARG A 148 -4.27 7.09 12.54
C ARG A 148 -4.48 8.57 12.30
N ILE A 149 -4.27 9.00 11.08
CA ILE A 149 -4.32 10.42 10.73
C ILE A 149 -5.22 10.55 9.52
N TRP A 150 -6.33 11.26 9.70
CA TRP A 150 -7.21 11.62 8.60
C TRP A 150 -6.63 12.80 7.84
N PHE A 151 -6.79 12.79 6.52
CA PHE A 151 -6.43 13.87 5.63
C PHE A 151 -7.28 13.79 4.36
N THR A 152 -7.22 14.83 3.53
CA THR A 152 -7.92 14.87 2.24
C THR A 152 -7.01 14.40 1.11
N LEU A 153 -7.40 13.34 0.43
CA LEU A 153 -6.83 12.92 -0.85
C LEU A 153 -7.46 13.75 -1.97
N VAL A 154 -6.65 14.28 -2.87
CA VAL A 154 -7.12 15.06 -4.03
C VAL A 154 -6.64 14.38 -5.31
N ASP A 155 -7.57 14.05 -6.19
CA ASP A 155 -7.26 13.52 -7.51
C ASP A 155 -6.62 14.60 -8.39
N ALA A 156 -5.41 14.36 -8.90
CA ALA A 156 -4.70 15.33 -9.74
C ALA A 156 -5.40 15.60 -11.08
N GLN A 157 -6.26 14.69 -11.55
CA GLN A 157 -6.83 14.75 -12.89
C GLN A 157 -8.09 15.62 -12.95
N ASP A 158 -8.94 15.59 -11.93
CA ASP A 158 -10.18 16.38 -11.90
C ASP A 158 -10.42 17.14 -10.58
N GLY A 159 -9.53 17.01 -9.60
CA GLY A 159 -9.62 17.71 -8.32
C GLY A 159 -10.67 17.13 -7.36
N GLU A 160 -11.26 15.97 -7.67
CA GLU A 160 -12.18 15.29 -6.77
C GLU A 160 -11.48 14.94 -5.45
N MET A 161 -12.20 15.12 -4.35
CA MET A 161 -11.67 14.92 -3.00
C MET A 161 -12.20 13.61 -2.41
N TYR A 162 -11.30 12.89 -1.75
CA TYR A 162 -11.56 11.61 -1.10
C TYR A 162 -11.01 11.64 0.33
N ASP A 163 -11.58 10.80 1.19
CA ASP A 163 -11.05 10.60 2.54
C ASP A 163 -9.81 9.73 2.51
N GLY A 164 -8.72 10.24 3.08
CA GLY A 164 -7.45 9.54 3.22
C GLY A 164 -7.10 9.27 4.66
N TRP A 165 -6.48 8.12 4.91
CA TRP A 165 -6.07 7.72 6.25
C TRP A 165 -4.62 7.21 6.26
N VAL A 166 -3.76 7.88 7.02
CA VAL A 166 -2.42 7.34 7.30
C VAL A 166 -2.53 6.34 8.43
N VAL A 167 -1.99 5.13 8.23
CA VAL A 167 -1.88 4.08 9.24
C VAL A 167 -0.39 3.77 9.49
N PRO A 168 0.31 4.57 10.31
CA PRO A 168 1.76 4.49 10.48
C PRO A 168 2.24 3.12 10.97
N GLU A 169 1.53 2.49 11.91
CA GLU A 169 1.87 1.16 12.44
C GLU A 169 1.83 0.08 11.35
N GLY A 170 0.85 0.18 10.45
CA GLY A 170 0.71 -0.71 9.29
C GLY A 170 1.61 -0.33 8.11
N LYS A 171 2.23 0.85 8.15
CA LYS A 171 3.02 1.45 7.05
C LYS A 171 2.26 1.59 5.73
N TYR A 172 0.99 1.98 5.78
CA TYR A 172 0.21 2.25 4.57
C TYR A 172 -0.71 3.46 4.73
N VAL A 173 -1.25 3.89 3.60
CA VAL A 173 -2.30 4.90 3.50
C VAL A 173 -3.53 4.24 2.88
N ALA A 174 -4.70 4.41 3.49
CA ALA A 174 -5.99 3.91 3.03
C ALA A 174 -6.79 5.02 2.31
N GLY A 175 -7.79 4.61 1.51
CA GLY A 175 -8.70 5.51 0.80
C GLY A 175 -8.45 5.66 -0.71
N LEU A 176 -7.64 4.80 -1.34
CA LEU A 176 -7.32 4.90 -2.78
C LEU A 176 -8.16 3.99 -3.67
N ASP A 177 -9.04 3.14 -3.11
CA ASP A 177 -9.84 2.18 -3.88
C ASP A 177 -10.69 2.84 -4.99
N ALA A 178 -11.33 3.97 -4.67
CA ALA A 178 -12.14 4.71 -5.62
C ALA A 178 -11.32 5.24 -6.81
N ILE A 179 -10.14 5.83 -6.54
CA ILE A 179 -9.22 6.34 -7.56
C ILE A 179 -8.70 5.18 -8.43
N TYR A 180 -8.29 4.08 -7.80
CA TYR A 180 -7.79 2.90 -8.51
C TYR A 180 -8.85 2.28 -9.42
N THR A 181 -10.09 2.22 -8.96
CA THR A 181 -11.23 1.72 -9.74
C THR A 181 -11.56 2.65 -10.89
N LYS A 182 -11.64 3.96 -10.63
CA LYS A 182 -11.94 5.02 -11.61
C LYS A 182 -10.98 4.99 -12.81
N TYR A 183 -9.68 4.81 -12.55
CA TYR A 183 -8.65 4.80 -13.60
C TYR A 183 -8.17 3.41 -14.01
N GLN A 184 -8.81 2.34 -13.49
CA GLN A 184 -8.43 0.95 -13.75
C GLN A 184 -6.93 0.69 -13.54
N VAL A 185 -6.38 1.26 -12.47
CA VAL A 185 -4.94 1.27 -12.19
C VAL A 185 -4.40 -0.17 -12.08
N PRO A 186 -3.43 -0.57 -12.93
CA PRO A 186 -2.85 -1.91 -12.90
C PRO A 186 -1.81 -2.06 -11.80
N VAL A 187 -1.45 -3.32 -11.50
CA VAL A 187 -0.22 -3.60 -10.76
C VAL A 187 0.97 -3.10 -11.58
N GLY A 188 1.96 -2.49 -10.93
CA GLY A 188 3.11 -1.89 -11.59
C GLY A 188 2.91 -0.45 -12.05
N ALA A 189 1.72 0.14 -11.86
CA ALA A 189 1.47 1.53 -12.21
C ALA A 189 2.36 2.51 -11.41
N TYR A 190 2.77 3.60 -12.05
CA TYR A 190 3.42 4.70 -11.35
C TYR A 190 2.37 5.58 -10.68
N ILE A 191 2.57 5.87 -9.39
CA ILE A 191 1.72 6.78 -8.62
C ILE A 191 2.61 7.87 -8.07
N THR A 192 2.32 9.12 -8.43
CA THR A 192 2.99 10.29 -7.86
C THR A 192 2.16 10.91 -6.75
N ILE A 193 2.80 11.13 -5.61
CA ILE A 193 2.24 11.83 -4.46
C ILE A 193 2.87 13.21 -4.38
N LYS A 194 2.05 14.23 -4.17
CA LYS A 194 2.49 15.62 -3.97
C LYS A 194 1.75 16.24 -2.80
N ARG A 195 2.38 17.17 -2.09
CA ARG A 195 1.66 18.00 -1.12
C ARG A 195 0.74 18.96 -1.87
N GLY A 196 -0.48 19.13 -1.36
CA GLY A 196 -1.42 20.14 -1.84
C GLY A 196 -1.10 21.52 -1.26
N ASP A 197 -1.98 22.48 -1.58
CA ASP A 197 -1.87 23.86 -1.09
C ASP A 197 -2.13 23.95 0.42
N LYS A 198 -2.98 23.05 0.95
CA LYS A 198 -3.26 22.95 2.37
C LYS A 198 -2.48 21.81 3.03
N PRO A 199 -2.09 21.95 4.32
CA PRO A 199 -1.32 20.93 5.02
C PRO A 199 -2.00 19.54 5.14
N ASP A 200 -3.32 19.52 5.09
CA ASP A 200 -4.17 18.32 5.15
C ASP A 200 -4.51 17.75 3.76
N GLN A 201 -4.03 18.37 2.68
CA GLN A 201 -4.29 17.93 1.32
C GLN A 201 -3.09 17.23 0.71
N ILE A 202 -3.32 16.04 0.18
CA ILE A 202 -2.34 15.25 -0.56
C ILE A 202 -2.88 14.97 -1.94
N ILE A 203 -2.13 15.37 -2.97
CA ILE A 203 -2.47 15.17 -4.37
C ILE A 203 -1.94 13.81 -4.82
N VAL A 204 -2.81 13.01 -5.45
CA VAL A 204 -2.47 11.71 -6.05
C VAL A 204 -2.61 11.81 -7.56
N ASP A 205 -1.55 11.45 -8.26
CA ASP A 205 -1.50 11.42 -9.72
C ASP A 205 -1.15 10.02 -10.22
N CYS A 206 -2.06 9.41 -10.97
CA CYS A 206 -1.90 8.08 -11.57
C CYS A 206 -1.32 8.13 -12.99
N HIS A 207 -0.84 9.30 -13.46
CA HIS A 207 -0.29 9.52 -14.80
C HIS A 207 -1.23 9.03 -15.91
N THR A 208 -2.49 9.44 -15.84
CA THR A 208 -3.50 8.92 -16.75
C THR A 208 -3.32 9.50 -18.15
N HIS A 209 -3.46 8.66 -19.17
CA HIS A 209 -3.42 9.04 -20.57
C HIS A 209 -4.48 8.28 -21.37
N ARG A 210 -4.62 8.62 -22.66
CA ARG A 210 -5.54 7.90 -23.55
C ARG A 210 -5.20 6.39 -23.55
N PRO A 211 -6.18 5.49 -23.34
CA PRO A 211 -5.91 4.07 -23.32
C PRO A 211 -5.28 3.58 -24.62
N HIS A 212 -4.23 2.77 -24.53
CA HIS A 212 -3.65 2.06 -25.66
C HIS A 212 -3.36 0.61 -25.30
N SER A 213 -3.23 -0.23 -26.34
CA SER A 213 -3.10 -1.67 -26.19
C SER A 213 -1.66 -2.06 -25.87
N GLU A 214 -1.44 -2.62 -24.69
CA GLU A 214 -0.16 -3.11 -24.19
C GLU A 214 -0.16 -4.63 -24.02
N TRP A 215 1.01 -5.25 -24.18
CA TRP A 215 1.18 -6.69 -23.96
C TRP A 215 1.53 -6.94 -22.49
N VAL A 216 0.63 -7.61 -21.78
CA VAL A 216 0.78 -7.88 -20.35
C VAL A 216 0.81 -9.37 -20.10
N ASN A 217 1.71 -9.80 -19.22
CA ASN A 217 1.72 -11.17 -18.72
C ASN A 217 0.62 -11.34 -17.69
N VAL A 218 -0.32 -12.23 -17.99
CA VAL A 218 -1.46 -12.55 -17.15
C VAL A 218 -1.17 -13.82 -16.38
N LEU A 219 -1.34 -13.78 -15.06
CA LEU A 219 -1.23 -14.94 -14.19
C LEU A 219 -2.43 -15.89 -14.40
N GLU A 220 -2.14 -17.15 -14.69
CA GLU A 220 -3.12 -18.23 -14.77
C GLU A 220 -2.81 -19.29 -13.71
N LEU A 221 -3.79 -19.61 -12.86
CA LEU A 221 -3.66 -20.60 -11.78
C LEU A 221 -4.62 -21.77 -12.03
N ASN A 222 -4.07 -22.97 -12.24
CA ASN A 222 -4.85 -24.19 -12.49
C ASN A 222 -4.33 -25.32 -11.62
N ASP A 223 -5.17 -25.94 -10.78
CA ASP A 223 -4.82 -27.13 -9.98
C ASP A 223 -3.42 -27.04 -9.36
N ASN A 224 -3.14 -25.90 -8.72
CA ASN A 224 -1.88 -25.63 -8.04
C ASN A 224 -0.63 -25.44 -8.93
N GLN A 225 -0.81 -25.32 -10.25
CA GLN A 225 0.22 -24.91 -11.20
C GLN A 225 0.11 -23.42 -11.48
N ILE A 226 1.26 -22.77 -11.59
CA ILE A 226 1.40 -21.38 -11.99
C ILE A 226 1.78 -21.36 -13.47
N ASN A 227 0.99 -20.67 -14.28
CA ASN A 227 1.29 -20.39 -15.67
C ASN A 227 1.09 -18.91 -15.96
N PHE A 228 1.58 -18.48 -17.12
CA PHE A 228 1.41 -17.13 -17.60
C PHE A 228 1.03 -17.12 -19.06
N LYS A 229 0.17 -16.17 -19.42
CA LYS A 229 -0.24 -15.93 -20.79
C LYS A 229 -0.09 -14.45 -21.13
N THR A 230 0.64 -14.16 -22.20
CA THR A 230 0.74 -12.78 -22.70
C THR A 230 -0.53 -12.42 -23.44
N THR A 231 -1.21 -11.37 -22.99
CA THR A 231 -2.48 -10.90 -23.56
C THR A 231 -2.43 -9.39 -23.77
N ARG A 232 -3.09 -8.90 -24.82
CA ARG A 232 -3.26 -7.46 -25.04
C ARG A 232 -4.29 -6.90 -24.07
N ARG A 233 -3.93 -5.83 -23.34
CA ARG A 233 -4.81 -5.09 -22.44
C ARG A 233 -4.77 -3.61 -22.79
N ASN A 234 -5.91 -2.94 -22.70
CA ASN A 234 -5.93 -1.48 -22.78
C ASN A 234 -5.51 -0.94 -21.41
N ILE A 235 -4.42 -0.17 -21.38
CA ILE A 235 -3.93 0.48 -20.16
C ILE A 235 -3.93 1.99 -20.38
N SER A 236 -4.37 2.73 -19.36
CA SER A 236 -4.54 4.18 -19.36
C SER A 236 -3.65 4.91 -18.37
N THR A 237 -2.65 4.24 -17.80
CA THR A 237 -1.70 4.79 -16.81
C THR A 237 -0.29 4.38 -17.18
N GLU A 238 0.71 5.19 -16.85
CA GLU A 238 2.11 4.76 -16.96
C GLU A 238 2.43 3.64 -15.95
N PHE A 239 3.25 2.67 -16.34
CA PHE A 239 3.64 1.54 -15.50
C PHE A 239 5.06 1.06 -15.78
N ASP A 240 5.55 0.21 -14.88
CA ASP A 240 6.82 -0.47 -15.00
C ASP A 240 6.64 -1.84 -15.66
N ASP A 241 7.22 -2.01 -16.85
CA ASP A 241 7.13 -3.23 -17.67
C ASP A 241 7.58 -4.50 -16.94
N LEU A 242 8.49 -4.38 -15.97
CA LEU A 242 8.99 -5.52 -15.20
C LEU A 242 8.10 -5.85 -14.00
N MET A 243 7.20 -4.95 -13.62
CA MET A 243 6.29 -5.10 -12.48
C MET A 243 4.84 -5.37 -12.88
N VAL A 244 4.45 -5.03 -14.12
CA VAL A 244 3.07 -5.22 -14.58
C VAL A 244 2.70 -6.70 -14.67
N VAL A 245 1.62 -7.08 -13.99
CA VAL A 245 1.06 -8.43 -14.03
C VAL A 245 -0.46 -8.34 -14.06
N GLY A 246 -1.06 -9.00 -15.05
CA GLY A 246 -2.51 -9.11 -15.20
C GLY A 246 -3.08 -10.22 -14.33
N ILE A 247 -4.27 -10.00 -13.78
CA ILE A 247 -5.02 -10.98 -12.99
C ILE A 247 -6.46 -10.94 -13.47
N ASP A 248 -6.95 -12.05 -14.00
CA ASP A 248 -8.32 -12.18 -14.51
C ASP A 248 -9.23 -12.96 -13.56
N ASP A 249 -8.67 -13.93 -12.84
CA ASP A 249 -9.41 -14.73 -11.86
C ASP A 249 -8.87 -14.52 -10.45
N LEU A 250 -9.48 -13.57 -9.76
CA LEU A 250 -9.16 -13.27 -8.35
C LEU A 250 -9.54 -14.41 -7.41
N ALA A 251 -10.59 -15.18 -7.72
CA ALA A 251 -11.03 -16.28 -6.86
C ALA A 251 -10.01 -17.42 -6.86
N SER A 252 -9.44 -17.73 -8.03
CA SER A 252 -8.36 -18.71 -8.14
C SER A 252 -7.07 -18.26 -7.43
N VAL A 253 -6.75 -16.95 -7.46
CA VAL A 253 -5.65 -16.39 -6.67
C VAL A 253 -5.90 -16.57 -5.18
N ASP A 254 -7.08 -16.17 -4.69
CA ASP A 254 -7.43 -16.26 -3.27
C ASP A 254 -7.39 -17.72 -2.78
N ALA A 255 -7.93 -18.67 -3.57
CA ALA A 255 -7.87 -20.10 -3.27
C ALA A 255 -6.43 -20.64 -3.23
N PHE A 256 -5.58 -20.22 -4.16
CA PHE A 256 -4.17 -20.62 -4.20
C PHE A 256 -3.39 -20.08 -2.99
N VAL A 257 -3.59 -18.81 -2.64
CA VAL A 257 -2.98 -18.17 -1.45
C VAL A 257 -3.40 -18.92 -0.18
N GLN A 258 -4.69 -19.20 -0.02
CA GLN A 258 -5.19 -19.98 1.12
C GLN A 258 -4.56 -21.37 1.18
N SER A 259 -4.50 -22.10 0.06
CA SER A 259 -3.86 -23.42 -0.01
C SER A 259 -2.38 -23.37 0.37
N ASN A 260 -1.64 -22.37 -0.11
CA ASN A 260 -0.23 -22.17 0.25
C ASN A 260 -0.02 -21.97 1.75
N HIS A 261 -0.89 -21.17 2.39
CA HIS A 261 -0.85 -20.95 3.83
C HIS A 261 -1.11 -22.24 4.61
N HIS A 262 -2.12 -23.04 4.21
CA HIS A 262 -2.41 -24.33 4.84
C HIS A 262 -1.26 -25.33 4.70
N GLN A 263 -0.64 -25.38 3.51
CA GLN A 263 0.48 -26.27 3.22
C GLN A 263 1.82 -25.76 3.75
N ARG A 264 1.87 -24.54 4.33
CA ARG A 264 3.08 -23.89 4.86
C ARG A 264 4.23 -23.89 3.86
N ARG A 265 3.94 -23.59 2.59
CA ARG A 265 4.96 -23.60 1.55
C ARG A 265 6.10 -22.62 1.85
N THR A 266 7.32 -23.10 1.64
CA THR A 266 8.53 -22.29 1.81
C THR A 266 8.66 -21.27 0.69
N LEU A 267 9.43 -20.21 0.93
CA LEU A 267 9.74 -19.21 -0.09
C LEU A 267 10.44 -19.84 -1.30
N VAL A 268 11.38 -20.76 -1.05
CA VAL A 268 12.06 -21.55 -2.09
C VAL A 268 11.06 -22.32 -2.96
N ALA A 269 10.08 -23.00 -2.36
CA ALA A 269 9.09 -23.77 -3.11
C ALA A 269 8.26 -22.86 -4.04
N LEU A 270 7.84 -21.68 -3.56
CA LEU A 270 7.12 -20.71 -4.39
C LEU A 270 8.00 -20.18 -5.52
N LEU A 271 9.27 -19.85 -5.26
CA LEU A 271 10.20 -19.42 -6.30
C LEU A 271 10.41 -20.48 -7.38
N LYS A 272 10.54 -21.76 -6.99
CA LYS A 272 10.61 -22.88 -7.93
C LYS A 272 9.34 -23.07 -8.77
N MET A 273 8.18 -22.64 -8.27
CA MET A 273 6.93 -22.67 -9.03
C MET A 273 6.78 -21.46 -9.97
N ILE A 274 7.30 -20.30 -9.59
CA ILE A 274 7.14 -19.04 -10.34
C ILE A 274 8.18 -18.86 -11.45
N ILE A 275 9.45 -19.17 -11.19
CA ILE A 275 10.55 -18.85 -12.13
C ILE A 275 10.43 -19.63 -13.44
N PRO A 276 10.18 -20.97 -13.46
CA PRO A 276 10.11 -21.71 -14.71
C PRO A 276 9.05 -21.22 -15.71
N PRO A 277 7.78 -20.97 -15.33
CA PRO A 277 6.80 -20.46 -16.27
C PRO A 277 7.12 -19.02 -16.72
N LEU A 278 7.71 -18.17 -15.88
CA LEU A 278 8.17 -16.84 -16.28
C LEU A 278 9.36 -16.89 -17.26
N SER A 279 10.33 -17.80 -17.04
CA SER A 279 11.49 -17.99 -17.92
C SER A 279 11.07 -18.33 -19.35
N LYS A 280 9.95 -19.03 -19.56
CA LYS A 280 9.41 -19.37 -20.88
C LYS A 280 8.95 -18.16 -21.69
N LEU A 281 8.66 -17.05 -21.01
CA LEU A 281 8.25 -15.80 -21.66
C LEU A 281 9.44 -14.96 -22.13
N SER A 282 10.64 -15.25 -21.61
CA SER A 282 11.87 -14.55 -21.92
C SER A 282 12.68 -15.32 -22.97
N VAL A 283 13.18 -14.61 -23.98
CA VAL A 283 14.07 -15.18 -25.00
C VAL A 283 15.36 -15.74 -24.38
N GLN A 284 15.82 -15.15 -23.28
CA GLN A 284 17.06 -15.53 -22.60
C GLN A 284 16.87 -16.68 -21.60
N GLY A 285 15.63 -17.14 -21.37
CA GLY A 285 15.32 -18.18 -20.38
C GLY A 285 15.53 -17.74 -18.92
N SER A 286 15.75 -16.44 -18.67
CA SER A 286 15.95 -15.85 -17.35
C SER A 286 14.92 -14.74 -17.08
N VAL A 287 14.67 -14.48 -15.80
CA VAL A 287 13.61 -13.59 -15.31
C VAL A 287 14.21 -12.49 -14.46
N HIS A 288 13.84 -11.24 -14.73
CA HIS A 288 14.27 -10.12 -13.91
C HIS A 288 13.68 -10.18 -12.50
N ILE A 289 14.45 -9.81 -11.49
CA ILE A 289 14.05 -9.92 -10.08
C ILE A 289 12.82 -9.06 -9.73
N LYS A 290 12.62 -7.92 -10.40
CA LYS A 290 11.39 -7.10 -10.26
C LYS A 290 10.14 -7.89 -10.62
N THR A 291 10.19 -8.68 -11.70
CA THR A 291 9.07 -9.53 -12.13
C THR A 291 8.82 -10.66 -11.13
N ILE A 292 9.88 -11.29 -10.62
CA ILE A 292 9.78 -12.30 -9.56
C ILE A 292 9.13 -11.68 -8.31
N TYR A 293 9.58 -10.49 -7.90
CA TYR A 293 9.05 -9.76 -6.75
C TYR A 293 7.58 -9.38 -6.93
N SER A 294 7.19 -8.87 -8.10
CA SER A 294 5.79 -8.51 -8.40
C SER A 294 4.88 -9.72 -8.31
N VAL A 295 5.23 -10.82 -8.98
CA VAL A 295 4.46 -12.07 -8.96
C VAL A 295 4.43 -12.69 -7.56
N MET A 296 5.56 -12.71 -6.84
CA MET A 296 5.62 -13.24 -5.48
C MET A 296 4.61 -12.52 -4.59
N ASN A 297 4.50 -11.19 -4.69
CA ASN A 297 3.58 -10.40 -3.90
C ASN A 297 2.10 -10.61 -4.26
N ILE A 298 1.77 -11.30 -5.36
CA ILE A 298 0.43 -11.80 -5.62
C ILE A 298 0.13 -13.04 -4.76
N LEU A 299 1.11 -13.91 -4.59
CA LEU A 299 0.94 -15.22 -3.95
C LEU A 299 1.23 -15.22 -2.45
N ARG A 300 2.11 -14.30 -2.01
CA ARG A 300 2.55 -14.12 -0.63
C ARG A 300 3.24 -12.78 -0.48
N ARG A 301 2.74 -11.90 0.41
CA ARG A 301 3.41 -10.65 0.76
C ARG A 301 4.84 -10.94 1.21
N CYS A 302 5.83 -10.37 0.52
CA CYS A 302 7.24 -10.55 0.83
C CYS A 302 8.06 -9.36 0.30
N PRO A 303 8.87 -8.70 1.14
CA PRO A 303 9.78 -7.67 0.68
C PRO A 303 10.87 -8.23 -0.24
N PRO A 304 11.54 -7.38 -1.02
CA PRO A 304 12.58 -7.81 -1.97
C PRO A 304 13.79 -8.50 -1.31
N GLY A 305 14.22 -8.04 -0.13
CA GLY A 305 15.41 -8.57 0.57
C GLY A 305 15.41 -10.09 0.79
N PRO A 306 14.39 -10.68 1.45
CA PRO A 306 14.28 -12.13 1.61
C PRO A 306 14.25 -12.91 0.29
N ILE A 307 13.62 -12.36 -0.76
CA ILE A 307 13.59 -12.98 -2.09
C ILE A 307 15.00 -13.03 -2.67
N MET A 308 15.69 -11.89 -2.70
CA MET A 308 17.06 -11.74 -3.17
C MET A 308 18.03 -12.69 -2.44
N ALA A 309 17.99 -12.71 -1.11
CA ALA A 309 18.84 -13.57 -0.31
C ALA A 309 18.54 -15.05 -0.53
N THR A 310 17.26 -15.43 -0.68
CA THR A 310 16.88 -16.83 -0.95
C THR A 310 17.38 -17.30 -2.31
N LEU A 311 17.29 -16.45 -3.34
CA LEU A 311 17.83 -16.74 -4.66
C LEU A 311 19.35 -16.91 -4.61
N GLN A 312 20.05 -16.04 -3.90
CA GLN A 312 21.52 -16.10 -3.78
C GLN A 312 22.01 -17.27 -2.92
N ALA A 313 21.29 -17.63 -1.86
CA ALA A 313 21.70 -18.68 -0.93
C ALA A 313 21.51 -20.09 -1.50
N ASN A 314 20.58 -20.28 -2.44
CA ASN A 314 20.14 -21.60 -2.86
C ASN A 314 20.71 -21.97 -4.24
N PRO A 315 21.49 -23.07 -4.34
CA PRO A 315 22.13 -23.50 -5.58
C PRO A 315 21.15 -23.93 -6.69
N ASP A 316 19.87 -24.14 -6.37
CA ASP A 316 18.83 -24.40 -7.36
C ASP A 316 18.56 -23.21 -8.28
N PHE A 317 19.02 -22.01 -7.91
CA PHE A 317 18.90 -20.80 -8.71
C PHE A 317 20.27 -20.29 -9.13
N GLU A 318 20.35 -19.80 -10.36
CA GLU A 318 21.56 -19.18 -10.88
C GLU A 318 21.27 -17.81 -11.49
N SER A 319 22.26 -16.92 -11.38
CA SER A 319 22.20 -15.58 -11.95
C SER A 319 23.54 -15.19 -12.57
N PRO A 320 23.56 -14.71 -13.82
CA PRO A 320 24.79 -14.22 -14.45
C PRO A 320 25.24 -12.87 -13.87
N ASN A 321 24.32 -12.04 -13.36
CA ASN A 321 24.60 -10.64 -12.99
C ASN A 321 23.92 -10.16 -11.69
N GLY A 322 23.17 -11.03 -11.01
CA GLY A 322 22.39 -10.71 -9.82
C GLY A 322 21.02 -10.07 -10.07
N GLU A 323 20.68 -9.76 -11.33
CA GLU A 323 19.41 -9.10 -11.71
C GLU A 323 18.44 -10.08 -12.37
N TYR A 324 18.97 -10.97 -13.21
CA TYR A 324 18.21 -11.99 -13.92
C TYR A 324 18.46 -13.37 -13.32
N TRP A 325 17.41 -14.15 -13.12
CA TRP A 325 17.47 -15.44 -12.45
C TRP A 325 16.82 -16.53 -13.27
N LYS A 326 17.37 -17.74 -13.21
CA LYS A 326 16.77 -18.96 -13.73
C LYS A 326 17.01 -20.12 -12.77
N LEU A 327 16.33 -21.25 -12.99
CA LEU A 327 16.71 -22.49 -12.33
C LEU A 327 18.05 -22.97 -12.89
N ALA A 328 18.94 -23.44 -12.00
CA ALA A 328 20.13 -24.15 -12.38
C ALA A 328 19.77 -25.49 -13.06
N GLU A 329 20.61 -25.94 -13.99
CA GLU A 329 20.43 -27.20 -14.72
C GLU A 329 20.64 -28.45 -13.87
#